data_AF-A0A5P8VYH6-F1
#
_entry.id   AF-A0A5P8VYH6-F1
#
_cell.length_a   1.000
_cell.length_b   1.000
_cell.length_c   1.000
_cell.angle_alpha   90.00
_cell.angle_beta   90.00
_cell.angle_gamma   90.00
#
_symmetry.space_group_name_H-M   'P 1'
#
loop_
_entity.id
_entity.type
_entity.pdbx_description
1 polymer ?
#
loop_
_entity_poly.entity_id
_entity_poly.type
_entity_poly.pdbx_seq_one_letter_code
_entity_poly.pdbx_strand_id
1 'polypeptide(L)' 'MGYWVAECPSLPACISQGKTKTETIGNIKEAVKLYIEVLKEEGRPIPEDNLETVLVDV' A
#
# COMPACT_ATOMS: atom_id res chain seq x y z
N MET A 1 -20.07 -7.86 -9.94
CA MET A 1 -19.25 -8.30 -8.78
C MET A 1 -18.04 -7.38 -8.70
N GLY A 2 -17.95 -6.54 -7.68
CA GLY A 2 -16.84 -5.59 -7.50
C GLY A 2 -15.66 -6.22 -6.75
N TYR A 3 -14.50 -5.58 -6.88
CA TYR A 3 -13.33 -5.83 -6.03
C TYR A 3 -13.02 -4.55 -5.25
N TRP A 4 -12.48 -4.73 -4.06
CA TRP A 4 -11.81 -3.68 -3.33
C TRP A 4 -10.38 -3.61 -3.83
N VAL A 5 -9.88 -2.39 -4.04
CA VAL A 5 -8.48 -2.12 -4.41
C VAL A 5 -7.89 -1.26 -3.29
N ALA A 6 -6.68 -1.58 -2.88
CA ALA A 6 -5.89 -0.77 -1.96
C ALA A 6 -4.52 -0.51 -2.57
N GLU A 7 -3.99 0.66 -2.27
CA GLU A 7 -2.67 1.10 -2.67
C GLU A 7 -1.96 1.72 -1.46
N CYS A 8 -0.64 1.70 -1.47
CA CYS A 8 0.19 2.39 -0.49
C CYS A 8 0.81 3.62 -1.17
N PRO A 9 0.35 4.86 -0.89
CA PRO A 9 0.85 6.03 -1.60
C PRO A 9 2.35 6.28 -1.41
N SER A 10 2.89 5.95 -0.23
CA SER A 10 4.34 6.02 0.05
C SER A 10 5.16 4.99 -0.75
N LEU A 11 4.50 3.96 -1.31
CA LEU A 11 5.08 2.93 -2.15
C LEU A 11 4.24 2.80 -3.44
N PRO A 12 4.37 3.70 -4.43
CA PRO A 12 3.45 3.82 -5.57
C PRO A 12 3.26 2.54 -6.42
N ALA A 13 4.20 1.58 -6.34
CA ALA A 13 4.10 0.28 -7.02
C ALA A 13 3.38 -0.80 -6.19
N CYS A 14 3.03 -0.51 -4.93
CA CYS A 14 2.43 -1.45 -4.00
C CYS A 14 0.90 -1.31 -4.05
N ILE A 15 0.27 -2.20 -4.83
CA ILE A 15 -1.18 -2.26 -5.05
C ILE A 15 -1.65 -3.67 -4.74
N SER A 16 -2.83 -3.80 -4.15
CA SER A 16 -3.46 -5.07 -3.86
C SER A 16 -4.98 -5.00 -4.00
N GLN A 17 -5.63 -6.17 -4.05
CA GLN A 17 -7.08 -6.26 -4.23
C GLN A 17 -7.67 -7.45 -3.46
N GLY A 18 -8.97 -7.41 -3.22
CA GLY A 18 -9.72 -8.47 -2.54
C GLY A 18 -11.22 -8.38 -2.75
N LYS A 19 -11.94 -9.45 -2.40
CA LYS A 19 -13.41 -9.50 -2.41
C LYS A 19 -14.02 -8.74 -1.24
N THR A 20 -13.29 -8.62 -0.14
CA THR A 20 -13.71 -7.85 1.04
C THR A 20 -12.70 -6.77 1.39
N LYS A 21 -13.16 -5.73 2.10
CA LYS A 21 -12.27 -4.68 2.64
C LYS A 21 -11.19 -5.27 3.55
N THR A 22 -11.57 -6.20 4.44
CA THR A 22 -10.64 -6.86 5.38
C THR A 22 -9.56 -7.65 4.66
N GLU A 23 -9.95 -8.47 3.68
CA GLU A 23 -9.01 -9.23 2.83
C GLU A 23 -8.06 -8.28 2.10
N THR A 24 -8.59 -7.22 1.49
CA THR A 24 -7.78 -6.25 0.75
C THR A 24 -6.76 -5.55 1.64
N ILE A 25 -7.15 -5.19 2.86
CA ILE A 25 -6.24 -4.62 3.87
C ILE A 25 -5.16 -5.63 4.29
N GLY A 26 -5.50 -6.91 4.43
CA GLY A 26 -4.52 -7.97 4.68
C GLY A 26 -3.51 -8.07 3.55
N ASN A 27 -4.01 -8.20 2.31
CA ASN A 27 -3.18 -8.39 1.13
C ASN A 27 -2.22 -7.21 0.89
N ILE A 28 -2.68 -5.96 1.05
CA ILE A 28 -1.81 -4.78 0.89
C ILE A 28 -0.74 -4.71 1.98
N LYS A 29 -1.05 -5.09 3.23
CA LYS A 29 -0.05 -5.11 4.32
C LYS A 29 1.04 -6.14 4.07
N GLU A 30 0.69 -7.31 3.55
CA GLU A 30 1.66 -8.32 3.14
C GLU A 30 2.54 -7.82 2.00
N ALA A 31 1.95 -7.19 0.98
CA ALA A 31 2.69 -6.60 -0.14
C ALA A 31 3.68 -5.53 0.32
N VAL A 32 3.27 -4.62 1.23
CA VAL A 32 4.15 -3.60 1.82
C VAL A 32 5.32 -4.25 2.58
N LYS A 33 5.05 -5.29 3.39
CA LYS A 33 6.09 -6.00 4.14
C LYS A 33 7.13 -6.61 3.20
N LEU A 34 6.69 -7.33 2.17
CA LEU A 34 7.58 -7.94 1.18
C LEU A 34 8.40 -6.89 0.43
N TYR A 35 7.79 -5.76 0.06
CA TYR A 35 8.50 -4.66 -0.60
C TYR A 35 9.63 -4.11 0.29
N ILE A 36 9.35 -3.88 1.57
CA ILE A 36 10.34 -3.39 2.54
C ILE A 36 11.47 -4.41 2.75
N GLU A 37 11.17 -5.70 2.76
CA GLU A 37 12.20 -6.76 2.83
C GLU A 37 13.16 -6.67 1.65
N VAL A 38 12.65 -6.53 0.42
CA VAL A 38 13.48 -6.35 -0.79
C VAL A 38 14.34 -5.07 -0.70
N LEU A 39 13.76 -3.94 -0.29
CA LEU A 39 14.55 -2.70 -0.13
C LEU A 39 15.73 -2.87 0.83
N LYS A 40 15.51 -3.60 1.94
CA LYS A 40 16.56 -3.89 2.92
C LYS A 40 17.65 -4.79 2.33
N GLU A 41 17.27 -5.81 1.58
CA GLU A 41 18.21 -6.70 0.89
C GLU A 41 19.05 -5.95 -0.16
N GLU A 42 18.45 -5.00 -0.87
CA GLU A 42 19.11 -4.14 -1.86
C GLU A 42 19.91 -2.98 -1.23
N GLY A 43 19.86 -2.78 0.10
CA GLY A 43 20.49 -1.66 0.79
C GLY A 43 19.91 -0.30 0.42
N ARG A 44 18.65 -0.27 -0.05
CA ARG A 44 17.95 0.95 -0.44
C ARG A 44 17.23 1.59 0.74
N PRO A 45 17.10 2.93 0.75
CA PRO A 45 16.33 3.60 1.79
C PRO A 45 14.84 3.22 1.68
N ILE A 46 14.20 3.07 2.84
CA ILE A 46 12.74 2.92 2.94
C ILE A 46 12.13 4.33 2.76
N PRO A 47 11.20 4.53 1.80
CA PRO A 47 10.50 5.79 1.65
C PRO A 47 9.78 6.21 2.93
N GLU A 48 9.85 7.49 3.28
CA GLU A 48 9.10 8.06 4.39
C GLU A 48 7.65 8.31 4.00
N ASP A 49 6.75 8.22 4.98
CA ASP A 49 5.35 8.59 4.80
C ASP A 49 5.23 10.11 4.72
N ASN A 50 4.95 10.63 3.52
CA ASN A 50 4.75 12.07 3.26
C ASN A 50 3.37 12.36 2.65
N LEU A 51 2.34 11.73 3.21
CA LEU A 51 0.94 11.92 2.82
C LEU A 51 0.36 13.19 3.45
N GLU A 52 0.14 14.21 2.63
CA GLU A 52 -0.72 15.35 2.97
C GLU A 52 -2.05 15.18 2.25
N THR A 53 -3.14 15.03 3.01
CA THR A 53 -4.49 14.88 2.47
C THR A 53 -5.37 16.04 2.92
N VAL A 54 -5.99 16.70 1.94
CA VAL A 54 -7.00 17.75 2.17
C VAL A 54 -8.35 17.22 1.72
N LEU A 55 -9.29 17.15 2.65
CA LEU A 55 -10.68 16.80 2.34
C LEU A 55 -11.41 18.06 1.88
N VAL A 56 -12.08 17.97 0.74
CA VAL A 56 -12.95 19.03 0.20
C VAL A 56 -14.33 18.44 0.04
N ASP A 57 -15.30 19.03 0.72
CA ASP A 57 -16.71 18.67 0.58
C ASP A 57 -17.26 19.22 -0.75
N VAL A 58 -18.15 18.44 -1.37
CA VAL A 58 -18.87 18.82 -2.61
C VAL A 58 -19.95 19.85 -2.36
#